data_AF-A0A9W4WA81-F1
#
_entry.id   AF-A0A9W4WA81-F1
#
_cell.length_a   1.000
_cell.length_b   1.000
_cell.length_c   1.000
_cell.angle_alpha   90.00
_cell.angle_beta   90.00
_cell.angle_gamma   90.00
#
_symmetry.space_group_name_H-M   'P 1'
#
loop_
_entity.id
_entity.type
_entity.pdbx_description
1 polymer ?
#
loop_
_entity_poly.entity_id
_entity_poly.type
_entity_poly.pdbx_seq_one_letter_code
_entity_poly.pdbx_strand_id
1 'polypeptide(L)'
;METVVWSEASDDAKINQFLTDFDTNVTSQINTLGDVMSPFLYLNYAGAGQPVFQGYAGENLQKMKDIRAKYDPDLIFTNLMPGGWKVEAA
;
A
#
# COMPACT_ATOMS: atom_id res chain seq x y z
N MET A 1 10.34 -0.11 -5.96
CA MET A 1 9.72 1.09 -6.56
C MET A 1 9.79 0.91 -8.05
N GLU A 2 8.65 0.93 -8.69
CA GLU A 2 8.51 0.78 -10.12
C GLU A 2 7.90 2.09 -10.63
N THR A 3 8.41 2.59 -11.75
CA THR A 3 7.86 3.80 -12.36
C THR A 3 7.72 3.52 -13.84
N VAL A 4 6.47 3.39 -14.27
CA VAL A 4 6.08 3.23 -15.66
C VAL A 4 5.32 4.49 -16.06
N VAL A 5 5.67 5.05 -17.21
CA VAL A 5 5.04 6.27 -17.74
C VAL A 5 4.46 5.96 -19.12
N TRP A 6 3.24 6.39 -19.36
CA TRP A 6 2.51 6.23 -20.63
C TRP A 6 1.66 7.46 -20.89
N SER A 7 1.31 7.70 -22.16
CA SER A 7 0.65 8.94 -22.58
C SER A 7 -0.86 8.81 -22.79
N GLU A 8 -1.32 7.61 -23.18
CA GLU A 8 -2.72 7.39 -23.56
C GLU A 8 -3.50 6.79 -22.38
N ALA A 9 -4.54 7.48 -21.92
CA ALA A 9 -5.40 6.97 -20.83
C ALA A 9 -6.07 5.62 -21.18
N SER A 10 -6.20 5.29 -22.47
CA SER A 10 -6.68 3.98 -22.92
C SER A 10 -5.77 2.82 -22.50
N ASP A 11 -4.51 3.09 -22.19
CA ASP A 11 -3.55 2.08 -21.74
C ASP A 11 -3.59 1.83 -20.22
N ASP A 12 -4.36 2.60 -19.44
CA ASP A 12 -4.40 2.50 -17.97
C ASP A 12 -4.65 1.06 -17.49
N ALA A 13 -5.66 0.39 -18.06
CA ALA A 13 -6.00 -0.98 -17.70
C ALA A 13 -4.87 -1.96 -18.03
N LYS A 14 -4.21 -1.76 -19.18
CA LYS A 14 -3.10 -2.60 -19.63
C LYS A 14 -1.87 -2.42 -18.74
N ILE A 15 -1.55 -1.18 -18.37
CA ILE A 15 -0.41 -0.89 -17.50
C ILE A 15 -0.67 -1.37 -16.06
N ASN A 16 -1.87 -1.16 -15.52
CA ASN A 16 -2.23 -1.67 -14.20
C ASN A 16 -2.18 -3.20 -14.13
N GLN A 17 -2.62 -3.89 -15.18
CA GLN A 17 -2.49 -5.34 -15.28
C GLN A 17 -1.02 -5.78 -15.34
N PHE A 18 -0.21 -5.12 -16.18
CA PHE A 18 1.23 -5.40 -16.26
C PHE A 18 1.93 -5.27 -14.90
N LEU A 19 1.67 -4.19 -14.16
CA LEU A 19 2.24 -3.98 -12.82
C LEU A 19 1.80 -5.07 -11.84
N THR A 20 0.52 -5.45 -11.86
CA THR A 20 -0.01 -6.52 -10.99
C THR A 20 0.65 -7.87 -11.31
N ASP A 21 0.78 -8.21 -12.58
CA ASP A 21 1.40 -9.46 -13.03
C ASP A 21 2.89 -9.50 -12.69
N PHE A 22 3.58 -8.37 -12.87
CA PHE A 22 4.99 -8.22 -12.53
C PHE A 22 5.23 -8.38 -11.02
N ASP A 23 4.50 -7.63 -10.18
CA ASP A 23 4.57 -7.73 -8.72
C ASP A 23 4.33 -9.16 -8.23
N THR A 24 3.29 -9.82 -8.79
CA THR A 24 2.95 -11.20 -8.46
C THR A 24 4.07 -12.17 -8.84
N ASN A 25 4.64 -12.00 -10.04
CA ASN A 25 5.71 -12.86 -10.53
C ASN A 25 6.99 -12.72 -9.70
N VAL A 26 7.43 -11.49 -9.44
CA VAL A 26 8.62 -11.21 -8.63
C VAL A 26 8.43 -11.72 -7.20
N THR A 27 7.30 -11.41 -6.57
CA THR A 27 7.01 -11.85 -5.20
C THR A 27 6.97 -13.38 -5.10
N SER A 28 6.37 -14.06 -6.08
CA SER A 28 6.35 -15.53 -6.14
C SER A 28 7.76 -16.12 -6.21
N GLN A 29 8.62 -15.58 -7.07
CA GLN A 29 10.02 -16.04 -7.16
C GLN A 29 10.78 -15.80 -5.86
N ILE A 30 10.61 -14.65 -5.23
CA ILE A 30 11.31 -14.34 -3.97
C ILE A 30 10.85 -15.26 -2.84
N ASN A 31 9.56 -15.57 -2.75
CA ASN A 31 9.03 -16.49 -1.73
C ASN A 31 9.63 -17.89 -1.81
N THR A 32 10.18 -18.30 -2.96
CA THR A 32 10.91 -19.58 -3.08
C THR A 32 12.25 -19.60 -2.34
N LEU A 33 12.78 -18.43 -1.96
CA LEU A 33 14.06 -18.27 -1.28
C LEU A 33 13.95 -18.35 0.26
N GLY A 34 12.75 -18.58 0.79
CA GLY A 34 12.46 -18.59 2.23
C GLY A 34 12.08 -17.22 2.77
N ASP A 35 12.34 -16.97 4.06
CA ASP A 35 11.93 -15.75 4.77
C ASP A 35 12.92 -14.59 4.53
N VAL A 36 12.93 -14.09 3.30
CA VAL A 36 13.83 -13.00 2.86
C VAL A 36 13.11 -11.68 2.60
N MET A 37 11.78 -11.68 2.71
CA MET A 37 10.95 -10.50 2.49
C MET A 37 10.75 -9.72 3.79
N SER A 38 10.87 -8.41 3.71
CA SER A 38 10.39 -7.55 4.79
C SER A 38 8.87 -7.37 4.64
N PRO A 39 8.09 -7.50 5.72
CA PRO A 39 6.67 -7.16 5.68
C PRO A 39 6.45 -5.64 5.59
N PHE A 40 7.47 -4.83 5.90
CA PHE A 40 7.38 -3.37 5.88
C PHE A 40 7.34 -2.84 4.44
N LEU A 41 6.30 -2.05 4.14
CA LEU A 41 6.17 -1.29 2.91
C LEU A 41 6.31 0.20 3.18
N TYR A 42 7.18 0.86 2.42
CA TYR A 42 7.34 2.29 2.52
C TYR A 42 6.14 3.00 1.88
N LEU A 43 5.29 3.57 2.75
CA LEU A 43 4.02 4.23 2.44
C LEU A 43 4.02 5.12 1.18
N ASN A 44 5.08 5.92 1.01
CA ASN A 44 5.15 6.89 -0.11
C ASN A 44 5.38 6.24 -1.49
N TYR A 45 5.76 4.95 -1.52
CA TYR A 45 5.97 4.18 -2.75
C TYR A 45 5.11 2.92 -2.83
N ALA A 46 4.14 2.76 -1.94
CA ALA A 46 3.21 1.64 -2.01
C ALA A 46 2.18 1.87 -3.13
N GLY A 47 2.01 0.86 -3.98
CA GLY A 47 1.04 0.84 -5.08
C GLY A 47 -0.36 0.45 -4.62
N ALA A 48 -1.38 0.78 -5.41
CA ALA A 48 -2.79 0.52 -5.08
C ALA A 48 -3.04 -0.96 -4.69
N GLY A 49 -3.86 -1.19 -3.66
CA GLY A 49 -4.14 -2.52 -3.11
C GLY A 49 -3.06 -3.14 -2.19
N GLN A 50 -1.87 -2.54 -2.06
CA GLN A 50 -0.83 -3.10 -1.19
C GLN A 50 -1.15 -2.92 0.31
N PRO A 51 -0.83 -3.93 1.16
CA PRO A 51 -1.15 -3.93 2.58
C PRO A 51 -0.12 -3.14 3.41
N VAL A 52 -0.09 -1.81 3.24
CA VAL A 52 0.96 -0.94 3.81
C VAL A 52 1.06 -1.01 5.34
N PHE A 53 -0.08 -1.01 6.01
CA PHE A 53 -0.14 -0.91 7.47
C PHE A 53 0.04 -2.26 8.17
N GLN A 54 -0.24 -3.37 7.47
CA GLN A 54 -0.07 -4.73 7.98
C GLN A 54 1.42 -5.13 8.10
N GLY A 55 2.31 -4.34 7.50
CA GLY A 55 3.76 -4.48 7.65
C GLY A 55 4.32 -4.03 9.01
N TYR A 56 3.54 -3.29 9.80
CA TYR A 56 3.95 -2.84 11.13
C TYR A 56 3.64 -3.92 12.17
N ALA A 57 4.43 -3.95 13.26
CA ALA A 57 4.07 -4.72 14.44
C ALA A 57 2.66 -4.31 14.94
N GLY A 58 1.87 -5.29 15.38
CA GLY A 58 0.47 -5.06 15.74
C GLY A 58 0.25 -3.97 16.78
N GLU A 59 1.16 -3.84 17.76
CA GLU A 59 1.15 -2.76 18.75
C GLU A 59 1.31 -1.36 18.14
N ASN A 60 2.14 -1.24 17.09
CA ASN A 60 2.36 0.01 16.40
C ASN A 60 1.18 0.36 15.49
N LEU A 61 0.58 -0.63 14.82
CA LEU A 61 -0.64 -0.44 14.06
C LEU A 61 -1.78 0.04 14.97
N GLN A 62 -1.96 -0.60 16.13
CA GLN A 62 -2.98 -0.18 17.10
C GLN A 62 -2.72 1.25 17.59
N LYS A 63 -1.48 1.57 17.94
CA LYS A 63 -1.09 2.93 18.34
C LYS A 63 -1.42 3.98 17.27
N MET A 64 -1.20 3.68 15.99
CA MET A 64 -1.58 4.59 14.90
C MET A 64 -3.10 4.77 14.80
N LYS A 65 -3.88 3.67 14.93
CA LYS A 65 -5.34 3.73 14.96
C LYS A 65 -5.86 4.58 16.11
N ASP A 66 -5.27 4.44 17.30
CA ASP A 66 -5.61 5.22 18.50
C ASP A 66 -5.28 6.71 18.32
N ILE A 67 -4.12 7.03 17.74
CA ILE A 67 -3.73 8.41 17.42
C ILE A 67 -4.72 9.03 16.43
N ARG A 68 -5.10 8.31 15.37
CA ARG A 68 -6.12 8.76 14.43
C ARG A 68 -7.45 9.01 15.15
N ALA A 69 -7.91 8.09 15.99
CA ALA A 69 -9.18 8.25 16.70
C ALA A 69 -9.16 9.46 17.66
N LYS A 70 -8.00 9.77 18.26
CA LYS A 70 -7.83 10.93 19.15
C LYS A 70 -7.91 12.27 18.41
N TYR A 71 -7.32 12.37 17.23
CA TYR A 71 -7.13 13.66 16.53
C TYR A 71 -8.02 13.84 15.28
N ASP A 72 -8.58 12.77 14.74
CA ASP A 72 -9.55 12.75 13.64
C ASP A 72 -10.80 11.92 14.03
N PRO A 73 -11.48 12.25 15.14
CA PRO A 73 -12.60 11.45 15.65
C PRO A 73 -13.78 11.40 14.67
N ASP A 74 -13.99 12.47 13.90
CA ASP A 74 -15.07 12.59 12.92
C ASP A 74 -14.65 12.12 11.52
N LEU A 75 -13.46 11.52 11.38
CA LEU A 75 -12.91 11.02 10.12
C LEU A 75 -12.80 12.10 9.01
N ILE A 76 -12.67 13.37 9.37
CA ILE A 76 -12.57 14.48 8.41
C ILE A 76 -11.34 14.30 7.53
N PHE A 77 -10.17 14.05 8.11
CA PHE A 77 -8.94 13.84 7.32
C PHE A 77 -8.92 12.46 6.66
N THR A 78 -9.52 11.48 7.31
CA THR A 78 -9.63 10.12 6.77
C THR A 78 -10.47 10.09 5.50
N ASN A 79 -11.61 10.79 5.49
CA ASN A 79 -12.60 10.73 4.40
C ASN A 79 -12.43 11.85 3.36
N LEU A 80 -12.11 13.07 3.80
CA LEU A 80 -12.12 14.23 2.91
C LEU A 80 -10.76 14.55 2.30
N MET A 81 -9.66 14.00 2.82
CA MET A 81 -8.34 14.17 2.22
C MET A 81 -8.15 13.14 1.09
N PRO A 82 -8.06 13.56 -0.18
CA PRO A 82 -7.87 12.64 -1.29
C PRO A 82 -6.48 11.99 -1.24
N GLY A 83 -6.43 10.73 -1.67
CA GLY A 83 -5.20 9.95 -1.74
C GLY A 83 -4.59 9.61 -0.39
N GLY A 84 -3.37 9.05 -0.46
CA GLY A 84 -2.65 8.50 0.68
C GLY A 84 -3.34 7.27 1.29
N TRP A 85 -2.56 6.43 1.96
CA TRP A 85 -3.12 5.28 2.66
C TRP A 85 -3.71 5.71 4.00
N LYS A 86 -4.91 5.23 4.29
CA LYS A 86 -5.62 5.52 5.54
C LYS A 86 -5.45 4.36 6.50
N VAL A 87 -4.93 4.62 7.69
CA VAL A 87 -4.75 3.59 8.73
C VAL A 87 -6.08 3.02 9.23
N GLU A 88 -7.19 3.72 8.97
CA GLU A 88 -8.53 3.21 9.28
C GLU A 88 -8.92 2.01 8.42
N ALA A 89 -8.45 1.95 7.16
CA ALA A 89 -8.72 0.83 6.26
C ALA A 89 -7.79 -0.37 6.48
N ALA A 90 -6.86 -0.27 7.44
CA ALA A 90 -5.87 -1.28 7.76
C ALA A 90 -6.43 -2.45 8.58
#